data_AF-A0A9E3DE93-F1
#
_entry.id   AF-A0A9E3DE93-F1
#
_cell.length_a   1.000
_cell.length_b   1.000
_cell.length_c   1.000
_cell.angle_alpha   90.00
_cell.angle_beta   90.00
_cell.angle_gamma   90.00
#
_symmetry.space_group_name_H-M   'P 1'
#
loop_
_entity.id
_entity.type
_entity.pdbx_description
1 polymer ?
#
loop_
_entity_poly.entity_id
_entity_poly.type
_entity_poly.pdbx_seq_one_letter_code
_entity_poly.pdbx_strand_id
1 'polypeptide(L)'
;YCSSRKWIAGPRGVGMLAVRRALLDGMRPRLAAPEWLLKSSTVDQQLEFGEANVAARVGFSLALGEYLGYGPLAVRARLGELGGISRTLLGDVTGWAVVEEVEEPSAITTLAPVDGADPLAVRDWLLAERRILTTFAGVQRAPLELTGPVLRISPHVDSTAADLEVFAEALIAATAAAA
;
A
#
# COMPACT_ATOMS: atom_id res chain seq x y z
N TYR A 1 -3.31 7.62 -11.44
CA TYR A 1 -3.92 8.24 -10.24
C TYR A 1 -3.06 7.93 -9.03
N CYS A 2 -3.17 8.69 -7.95
CA CYS A 2 -2.53 8.39 -6.67
C CYS A 2 -3.48 8.70 -5.51
N SER A 3 -3.40 7.93 -4.42
CA SER A 3 -4.12 8.18 -3.18
C SER A 3 -3.16 8.69 -2.11
N SER A 4 -3.54 9.75 -1.41
CA SER A 4 -2.71 10.45 -0.43
C SER A 4 -2.27 9.57 0.75
N ARG A 5 -3.19 8.77 1.30
CA ARG A 5 -3.03 7.92 2.50
C ARG A 5 -2.11 6.69 2.42
N LYS A 6 -1.25 6.59 1.41
CA LYS A 6 -0.34 5.44 1.22
C LYS A 6 1.10 5.85 1.55
N TRP A 7 2.01 5.69 0.60
CA TRP A 7 3.45 5.85 0.79
C TRP A 7 3.91 7.27 1.16
N ILE A 8 3.05 8.27 0.99
CA ILE A 8 3.37 9.65 1.39
C ILE A 8 2.64 10.09 2.66
N ALA A 9 1.99 9.17 3.37
CA ALA A 9 1.37 9.41 4.69
C ALA A 9 0.35 10.56 4.78
N GLY A 10 -0.27 10.96 3.66
CA GLY A 10 -1.25 12.05 3.65
C GLY A 10 -2.67 11.62 4.07
N PRO A 11 -3.64 12.53 4.11
CA PRO A 11 -4.99 12.26 4.64
C PRO A 11 -5.82 11.28 3.79
N ARG A 12 -6.82 10.67 4.44
CA ARG A 12 -7.86 9.87 3.74
C ARG A 12 -8.82 10.78 2.97
N GLY A 13 -9.44 10.25 1.92
CA GLY A 13 -10.48 10.97 1.16
C GLY A 13 -9.95 11.99 0.13
N VAL A 14 -8.65 11.97 -0.18
CA VAL A 14 -8.04 12.83 -1.19
C VAL A 14 -6.97 12.09 -1.99
N GLY A 15 -6.76 12.52 -3.23
CA GLY A 15 -5.78 11.98 -4.15
C GLY A 15 -5.61 12.89 -5.35
N MET A 16 -4.95 12.38 -6.38
CA MET A 16 -4.75 13.10 -7.64
C MET A 16 -4.90 12.19 -8.85
N LEU A 17 -5.26 12.80 -9.98
CA LEU A 17 -5.24 12.18 -11.28
C LEU A 17 -4.38 13.04 -12.21
N ALA A 18 -3.23 12.51 -12.63
CA ALA A 18 -2.42 13.13 -13.68
C ALA A 18 -2.82 12.54 -15.04
N VAL A 19 -3.19 13.40 -15.98
CA VAL A 19 -3.64 13.03 -17.34
C VAL A 19 -2.89 13.89 -18.36
N ARG A 20 -2.50 13.31 -19.49
CA ARG A 20 -2.00 14.11 -20.63
C ARG A 20 -3.14 14.96 -21.19
N ARG A 21 -2.87 16.22 -21.54
CA ARG A 21 -3.90 17.16 -22.04
C ARG A 21 -4.71 16.58 -23.20
N ALA A 22 -4.05 15.98 -24.20
CA ALA A 22 -4.72 15.37 -25.35
C ALA A 22 -5.71 14.24 -24.99
N LEU A 23 -5.51 13.55 -23.85
CA LEU A 23 -6.48 12.55 -23.36
C LEU A 23 -7.62 13.21 -22.58
N LEU A 24 -7.29 14.23 -21.78
CA LEU A 24 -8.25 14.97 -20.97
C LEU A 24 -9.34 15.61 -21.82
N ASP A 25 -8.99 16.17 -22.98
CA ASP A 25 -9.93 16.82 -23.88
C ASP A 25 -10.99 15.85 -24.45
N GLY A 26 -10.68 14.55 -24.51
CA GLY A 26 -11.61 13.50 -24.91
C GLY A 26 -12.37 12.84 -23.75
N MET A 27 -12.07 13.19 -22.49
CA MET A 27 -12.75 12.60 -21.34
C MET A 27 -14.15 13.18 -21.16
N ARG A 28 -15.09 12.34 -20.74
CA ARG A 28 -16.43 12.75 -20.32
C ARG A 28 -16.54 12.56 -18.81
N PRO A 29 -16.67 13.65 -18.01
CA PRO A 29 -16.89 13.53 -16.58
C PRO A 29 -18.11 12.65 -16.28
N ARG A 30 -17.95 11.70 -15.36
CA ARG A 30 -19.07 10.82 -14.92
C ARG A 30 -20.18 11.62 -14.25
N LEU A 31 -19.79 12.61 -13.47
CA LEU A 31 -20.69 13.59 -12.88
C LEU A 31 -20.72 14.79 -13.83
N ALA A 32 -21.85 14.97 -14.52
CA ALA A 32 -22.00 16.06 -15.46
C ALA A 32 -22.04 17.40 -14.71
N ALA A 33 -21.25 18.36 -15.17
CA ALA A 33 -21.41 19.74 -14.75
C ALA A 33 -22.73 20.31 -15.29
N PRO A 34 -23.34 21.28 -14.58
CA PRO A 34 -24.55 21.95 -15.07
C PRO A 34 -24.28 22.71 -16.38
N GLU A 35 -25.31 22.87 -17.21
CA GLU A 35 -25.15 23.40 -18.58
C GLU A 35 -24.49 24.79 -18.64
N TRP A 36 -24.77 25.64 -17.65
CA TRP A 36 -24.17 26.97 -17.54
C TRP A 36 -22.65 26.92 -17.34
N LEU A 37 -22.13 25.86 -16.70
CA LEU A 37 -20.70 25.66 -16.48
C LEU A 37 -20.03 25.00 -17.68
N LEU A 38 -20.71 24.11 -18.42
CA LEU A 38 -20.15 23.39 -19.56
C LEU A 38 -19.60 24.33 -20.64
N LYS A 39 -20.27 25.47 -20.89
CA LYS A 39 -19.90 26.43 -21.93
C LYS A 39 -18.68 27.28 -21.57
N SER A 40 -18.29 27.31 -20.30
CA SER A 40 -17.25 28.20 -19.78
C SER A 40 -16.16 27.46 -18.98
N SER A 41 -16.12 26.12 -19.04
CA SER A 41 -15.17 25.32 -18.27
C SER A 41 -14.48 24.26 -19.11
N THR A 42 -13.21 24.06 -18.79
CA THR A 42 -12.39 22.95 -19.26
C THR A 42 -12.81 21.63 -18.59
N VAL A 43 -12.44 20.49 -19.17
CA VAL A 43 -12.77 19.17 -18.61
C VAL A 43 -12.18 18.98 -17.21
N ASP A 44 -10.98 19.49 -16.93
CA ASP A 44 -10.37 19.48 -15.60
C ASP A 44 -11.19 20.26 -14.57
N GLN A 45 -11.70 21.45 -14.91
CA GLN A 45 -12.57 22.21 -14.03
C GLN A 45 -13.90 21.48 -13.76
N GLN A 46 -14.45 20.77 -14.76
CA GLN A 46 -15.65 19.97 -14.59
C GLN A 46 -15.43 18.76 -13.67
N LEU A 47 -14.25 18.12 -13.74
CA LEU A 47 -13.88 17.00 -12.86
C LEU A 47 -13.73 17.41 -11.39
N GLU A 48 -13.48 18.70 -11.13
CA GLU A 48 -13.38 19.27 -9.78
C GLU A 48 -14.66 19.96 -9.31
N PHE A 49 -15.74 19.94 -10.09
CA PHE A 49 -16.99 20.60 -9.75
C PHE A 49 -17.69 19.95 -8.54
N GLY A 50 -18.19 20.79 -7.62
CA GLY A 50 -18.90 20.39 -6.41
C GLY A 50 -18.13 20.73 -5.12
N GLU A 51 -18.64 20.30 -3.97
CA GLU A 51 -17.95 20.47 -2.70
C GLU A 51 -16.66 19.64 -2.67
N ALA A 52 -15.57 20.29 -2.29
CA ALA A 52 -14.27 19.66 -2.15
C ALA A 52 -13.88 19.49 -0.68
N ASN A 53 -13.20 18.40 -0.35
CA ASN A 53 -12.54 18.25 0.94
C ASN A 53 -11.27 19.13 1.01
N VAL A 54 -11.47 20.43 1.17
CA VAL A 54 -10.40 21.45 1.12
C VAL A 54 -9.33 21.18 2.18
N ALA A 55 -9.75 20.83 3.41
CA ALA A 55 -8.82 20.49 4.49
C ALA A 55 -7.91 19.31 4.12
N ALA A 56 -8.46 18.25 3.51
CA ALA A 56 -7.65 17.13 3.06
C ALA A 56 -6.72 17.51 1.88
N ARG A 57 -7.13 18.40 0.97
CA ARG A 57 -6.24 18.92 -0.09
C ARG A 57 -5.04 19.66 0.49
N VAL A 58 -5.24 20.50 1.49
CA VAL A 58 -4.15 21.19 2.20
C VAL A 58 -3.22 20.17 2.88
N GLY A 59 -3.78 19.21 3.63
CA GLY A 59 -2.97 18.16 4.26
C GLY A 59 -2.20 17.29 3.25
N PHE A 60 -2.79 17.02 2.08
CA PHE A 60 -2.10 16.31 1.01
C PHE A 60 -0.95 17.12 0.40
N SER A 61 -1.11 18.44 0.26
CA SER A 61 -0.03 19.33 -0.19
C SER A 61 1.15 19.34 0.79
N LEU A 62 0.87 19.34 2.10
CA LEU A 62 1.92 19.25 3.12
C LEU A 62 2.64 17.90 3.07
N ALA A 63 1.90 16.80 3.05
CA ALA A 63 2.46 15.45 2.94
C ALA A 63 3.32 15.26 1.67
N LEU A 64 2.88 15.84 0.55
CA LEU A 64 3.67 15.86 -0.69
C LEU A 64 4.94 16.71 -0.54
N GLY A 65 4.84 17.88 0.11
CA GLY A 65 5.98 18.73 0.43
C GLY A 65 7.03 18.02 1.29
N GLU A 66 6.59 17.29 2.32
CA GLU A 66 7.47 16.45 3.16
C GLU A 66 8.14 15.34 2.34
N TYR A 67 7.39 14.60 1.54
CA TYR A 67 7.94 13.56 0.65
C TYR A 67 8.99 14.13 -0.32
N LEU A 68 8.76 15.33 -0.87
CA LEU A 68 9.74 16.02 -1.71
C LEU A 68 10.96 16.47 -0.89
N GLY A 69 10.75 16.97 0.32
CA GLY A 69 11.82 17.40 1.24
C GLY A 69 12.74 16.25 1.69
N TYR A 70 12.18 15.06 1.94
CA TYR A 70 12.96 13.84 2.21
C TYR A 70 13.70 13.29 0.98
N GLY A 71 13.35 13.74 -0.23
CA GLY A 71 13.93 13.25 -1.47
C GLY A 71 13.25 11.96 -1.96
N PRO A 72 12.46 12.02 -3.05
CA PRO A 72 11.73 10.87 -3.59
C PRO A 72 12.58 9.63 -3.87
N LEU A 73 13.82 9.82 -4.35
CA LEU A 73 14.74 8.72 -4.63
C LEU A 73 15.26 8.06 -3.35
N ALA A 74 15.57 8.86 -2.31
CA ALA A 74 16.02 8.35 -1.02
C ALA A 74 14.91 7.56 -0.32
N VAL A 75 13.67 8.07 -0.32
CA VAL A 75 12.50 7.35 0.21
C VAL A 75 12.30 6.02 -0.51
N ARG A 76 12.38 5.99 -1.85
CA ARG A 76 12.25 4.74 -2.61
C ARG A 76 13.37 3.75 -2.33
N ALA A 77 14.62 4.23 -2.26
CA ALA A 77 15.77 3.39 -1.93
C ALA A 77 15.61 2.76 -0.54
N ARG A 78 15.20 3.56 0.47
CA ARG A 78 14.96 3.06 1.83
C ARG A 78 13.82 2.04 1.89
N LEU A 79 12.73 2.28 1.17
CA LEU A 79 11.63 1.30 1.07
C LEU A 79 12.09 -0.01 0.41
N GLY A 80 12.88 0.07 -0.66
CA GLY A 80 13.49 -1.11 -1.30
C GLY A 80 14.39 -1.89 -0.34
N GLU A 81 15.26 -1.19 0.39
CA GLU A 81 16.15 -1.77 1.42
C GLU A 81 15.34 -2.51 2.50
N LEU A 82 14.30 -1.89 3.05
CA LEU A 82 13.42 -2.53 4.04
C LEU A 82 12.70 -3.75 3.49
N GLY A 83 12.30 -3.71 2.21
CA GLY A 83 11.76 -4.87 1.51
C GLY A 83 12.78 -6.00 1.40
N GLY A 84 14.02 -5.69 1.00
CA GLY A 84 15.10 -6.67 0.90
C GLY A 84 15.43 -7.33 2.25
N ILE A 85 15.50 -6.52 3.32
CA ILE A 85 15.68 -7.04 4.69
C ILE A 85 14.52 -7.97 5.07
N SER A 86 13.28 -7.53 4.84
CA SER A 86 12.08 -8.34 5.12
C SER A 86 12.13 -9.70 4.41
N ARG A 87 12.40 -9.70 3.10
CA ARG A 87 12.43 -10.93 2.29
C ARG A 87 13.57 -11.86 2.68
N THR A 88 14.72 -11.30 3.04
CA THR A 88 15.87 -12.08 3.52
C THR A 88 15.56 -12.77 4.85
N LEU A 89 15.07 -12.03 5.84
CA LEU A 89 14.76 -12.57 7.16
C LEU A 89 13.64 -13.62 7.12
N LEU A 90 12.65 -13.42 6.24
CA LEU A 90 11.47 -14.28 6.16
C LEU A 90 11.66 -15.48 5.23
N GLY A 91 12.71 -15.50 4.42
CA GLY A 91 12.98 -16.57 3.45
C GLY A 91 13.21 -17.94 4.10
N ASP A 92 13.69 -17.97 5.34
CA ASP A 92 13.97 -19.20 6.09
C ASP A 92 12.86 -19.58 7.11
N VAL A 93 11.74 -18.86 7.12
CA VAL A 93 10.66 -19.12 8.08
C VAL A 93 9.80 -20.29 7.60
N THR A 94 9.89 -21.41 8.32
CA THR A 94 9.08 -22.61 8.06
C THR A 94 7.58 -22.30 7.95
N GLY A 95 6.92 -22.92 6.96
CA GLY A 95 5.49 -22.72 6.69
C GLY A 95 5.19 -21.53 5.77
N TRP A 96 6.21 -20.78 5.35
CA TRP A 96 6.05 -19.64 4.45
C TRP A 96 7.04 -19.67 3.30
N ALA A 97 6.57 -19.28 2.12
CA ALA A 97 7.40 -18.94 0.98
C ALA A 97 7.27 -17.43 0.69
N VAL A 98 8.41 -16.74 0.62
CA VAL A 98 8.46 -15.35 0.15
C VAL A 98 8.23 -15.34 -1.36
N VAL A 99 7.29 -14.51 -1.83
CA VAL A 99 6.88 -14.50 -3.26
C VAL A 99 7.77 -13.60 -4.12
N GLU A 100 8.09 -12.40 -3.65
CA GLU A 100 8.93 -11.46 -4.41
C GLU A 100 10.44 -11.77 -4.23
N GLU A 101 11.25 -11.45 -5.23
CA GLU A 101 12.70 -11.55 -5.16
C GLU A 101 13.31 -10.57 -4.16
N VAL A 102 14.46 -10.88 -3.55
CA VAL A 102 15.13 -10.01 -2.56
C VAL A 102 15.37 -8.60 -3.11
N GLU A 103 15.75 -8.47 -4.39
CA GLU A 103 16.05 -7.19 -5.06
C GLU A 103 14.82 -6.45 -5.60
N GLU A 104 13.60 -6.95 -5.40
CA GLU A 104 12.37 -6.26 -5.84
C GLU A 104 12.33 -4.84 -5.25
N PRO A 105 12.17 -3.77 -6.08
CA PRO A 105 12.22 -2.38 -5.63
C PRO A 105 10.93 -1.93 -4.91
N SER A 106 10.54 -2.69 -3.88
CA SER A 106 9.32 -2.55 -3.11
C SER A 106 9.54 -2.95 -1.66
N ALA A 107 8.94 -2.20 -0.73
CA ALA A 107 8.86 -2.58 0.69
C ALA A 107 7.82 -3.67 0.97
N ILE A 108 6.93 -3.97 0.01
CA ILE A 108 5.91 -5.01 0.19
C ILE A 108 6.58 -6.38 0.13
N THR A 109 6.22 -7.24 1.07
CA THR A 109 6.58 -8.66 1.05
C THR A 109 5.32 -9.50 1.20
N THR A 110 5.11 -10.40 0.27
CA THR A 110 4.01 -11.37 0.25
C THR A 110 4.54 -12.73 0.67
N LEU A 111 3.84 -13.35 1.63
CA LEU A 111 4.13 -14.66 2.17
C LEU A 111 3.03 -15.62 1.75
N ALA A 112 3.36 -16.56 0.87
CA ALA A 112 2.49 -17.67 0.50
C ALA A 112 2.62 -18.78 1.54
N PRO A 113 1.50 -19.33 2.06
CA PRO A 113 1.57 -20.45 2.99
C PRO A 113 2.12 -21.69 2.27
N VAL A 114 3.03 -22.39 2.93
CA VAL A 114 3.47 -23.74 2.58
C VAL A 114 3.25 -24.66 3.78
N ASP A 115 3.22 -25.97 3.56
CA ASP A 115 3.13 -26.99 4.63
C ASP A 115 1.95 -26.80 5.60
N GLY A 116 0.83 -26.24 5.11
CA GLY A 116 -0.42 -26.15 5.87
C GLY A 116 -0.58 -24.90 6.75
N ALA A 117 0.32 -23.92 6.68
CA ALA A 117 0.12 -22.65 7.39
C ALA A 117 -1.21 -21.97 7.00
N ASP A 118 -1.97 -21.47 7.98
CA ASP A 118 -3.20 -20.72 7.76
C ASP A 118 -2.96 -19.20 7.87
N PRO A 119 -2.98 -18.44 6.76
CA PRO A 119 -2.77 -16.99 6.79
C PRO A 119 -3.79 -16.20 7.58
N LEU A 120 -5.02 -16.68 7.71
CA LEU A 120 -6.04 -15.98 8.47
C LEU A 120 -5.78 -16.13 9.98
N ALA A 121 -5.58 -17.37 10.43
CA ALA A 121 -5.30 -17.68 11.84
C ALA A 121 -4.00 -17.02 12.31
N VAL A 122 -2.94 -17.07 11.49
CA VAL A 122 -1.66 -16.42 11.79
C VAL A 122 -1.81 -14.91 11.88
N ARG A 123 -2.54 -14.27 10.96
CA ARG A 123 -2.82 -12.82 11.02
C ARG A 123 -3.57 -12.46 12.30
N ASP A 124 -4.59 -13.24 12.66
CA ASP A 124 -5.41 -13.00 13.85
C ASP A 124 -4.59 -13.13 15.14
N TRP A 125 -3.74 -14.16 15.22
CA TRP A 125 -2.82 -14.37 16.36
C TRP A 125 -1.80 -13.24 16.48
N LEU A 126 -1.15 -12.85 15.39
CA LEU A 126 -0.17 -11.74 15.37
C LEU A 126 -0.77 -10.44 15.92
N LEU A 127 -2.02 -10.15 15.54
CA LEU A 127 -2.72 -8.97 16.02
C LEU A 127 -3.12 -9.07 17.49
N ALA A 128 -3.68 -10.22 17.92
CA ALA A 128 -4.16 -10.41 19.27
C ALA A 128 -3.02 -10.46 20.30
N GLU A 129 -2.00 -11.27 20.03
CA GLU A 129 -0.95 -11.61 21.01
C GLU A 129 0.27 -10.69 20.93
N ARG A 130 0.59 -10.19 19.73
CA ARG A 130 1.81 -9.39 19.50
C ARG A 130 1.52 -7.95 19.08
N ARG A 131 0.25 -7.60 18.87
CA ARG A 131 -0.18 -6.27 18.35
C ARG A 131 0.47 -5.92 17.00
N ILE A 132 0.84 -6.92 16.21
CA ILE A 132 1.44 -6.72 14.90
C ILE A 132 0.33 -6.75 13.84
N LEU A 133 0.18 -5.63 13.13
CA LEU A 133 -0.81 -5.52 12.06
C LEU A 133 -0.21 -5.95 10.72
N THR A 134 -0.73 -7.07 10.20
CA THR A 134 -0.43 -7.55 8.84
C THR A 134 -1.70 -7.60 8.00
N THR A 135 -1.55 -7.83 6.70
CA THR A 135 -2.68 -7.94 5.78
C THR A 135 -2.89 -9.39 5.37
N PHE A 136 -4.01 -9.99 5.80
CA PHE A 136 -4.56 -11.17 5.13
C PHE A 136 -5.11 -10.76 3.76
N ALA A 137 -4.66 -11.41 2.68
CA ALA A 137 -5.17 -11.20 1.33
C ALA A 137 -5.72 -12.51 0.76
N GLY A 138 -7.05 -12.67 0.86
CA GLY A 138 -7.76 -13.76 0.19
C GLY A 138 -7.87 -13.56 -1.32
N VAL A 139 -8.16 -14.65 -2.04
CA VAL A 139 -8.27 -14.72 -3.51
C VAL A 139 -9.18 -13.64 -4.09
N GLN A 140 -10.26 -13.27 -3.40
CA GLN A 140 -11.20 -12.24 -3.82
C GLN A 140 -10.56 -10.85 -4.05
N ARG A 141 -9.36 -10.60 -3.54
CA ARG A 141 -8.64 -9.34 -3.79
C ARG A 141 -7.99 -9.27 -5.16
N ALA A 142 -7.67 -10.42 -5.75
CA ALA A 142 -7.11 -10.53 -7.09
C ALA A 142 -7.45 -11.92 -7.66
N PRO A 143 -8.73 -12.17 -8.02
CA PRO A 143 -9.24 -13.52 -8.30
C PRO A 143 -8.66 -14.17 -9.55
N LEU A 144 -7.97 -13.40 -10.40
CA LEU A 144 -7.32 -13.89 -11.61
C LEU A 144 -5.80 -14.10 -11.44
N GLU A 145 -5.24 -13.72 -10.28
CA GLU A 145 -3.80 -13.74 -10.02
C GLU A 145 -3.46 -14.59 -8.79
N LEU A 146 -4.27 -14.53 -7.73
CA LEU A 146 -4.03 -15.29 -6.50
C LEU A 146 -4.63 -16.69 -6.61
N THR A 147 -3.80 -17.70 -6.44
CA THR A 147 -4.19 -19.12 -6.39
C THR A 147 -4.62 -19.57 -5.00
N GLY A 148 -4.33 -18.78 -3.97
CA GLY A 148 -4.69 -19.04 -2.58
C GLY A 148 -4.59 -17.77 -1.72
N PRO A 149 -5.02 -17.83 -0.45
CA PRO A 149 -4.82 -16.73 0.49
C PRO A 149 -3.33 -16.56 0.81
N VAL A 150 -2.90 -15.31 0.99
CA VAL A 150 -1.53 -14.97 1.38
C VAL A 150 -1.53 -14.01 2.56
N LEU A 151 -0.42 -13.97 3.30
CA LEU A 151 -0.14 -12.93 4.28
C LEU A 151 0.75 -11.87 3.64
N ARG A 152 0.55 -10.60 3.95
CA ARG A 152 1.37 -9.50 3.41
C ARG A 152 1.77 -8.51 4.47
N ILE A 153 3.05 -8.15 4.43
CA ILE A 153 3.61 -7.02 5.19
C ILE A 153 4.02 -5.88 4.25
N SER A 154 4.04 -4.68 4.80
CA SER A 154 4.40 -3.47 4.08
C SER A 154 5.02 -2.46 5.06
N PRO A 155 6.24 -2.70 5.55
CA PRO A 155 6.97 -1.73 6.35
C PRO A 155 7.05 -0.38 5.62
N HIS A 156 7.13 0.69 6.39
CA HIS A 156 7.28 2.06 5.87
C HIS A 156 8.65 2.61 6.30
N VAL A 157 9.01 3.83 5.88
CA VAL A 157 10.36 4.39 6.08
C VAL A 157 10.76 4.56 7.55
N ASP A 158 9.79 4.55 8.46
CA ASP A 158 9.96 4.59 9.91
C ASP A 158 10.22 3.21 10.53
N SER A 159 10.05 2.13 9.78
CA SER A 159 10.35 0.77 10.23
C SER A 159 11.86 0.53 10.29
N THR A 160 12.28 -0.29 11.25
CA THR A 160 13.68 -0.65 11.48
C THR A 160 13.94 -2.14 11.18
N ALA A 161 15.21 -2.51 11.04
CA ALA A 161 15.58 -3.93 10.93
C ALA A 161 15.17 -4.73 12.17
N ALA A 162 15.29 -4.13 13.36
CA ALA A 162 14.86 -4.75 14.61
C ALA A 162 13.35 -5.02 14.64
N ASP A 163 12.52 -4.12 14.09
CA ASP A 163 11.06 -4.37 13.96
C ASP A 163 10.78 -5.59 13.07
N LEU A 164 11.60 -5.78 12.02
CA LEU A 164 11.47 -6.91 11.09
C LEU A 164 11.97 -8.23 11.71
N GLU A 165 13.02 -8.19 12.54
CA GLU A 165 13.48 -9.33 13.33
C GLU A 165 12.40 -9.76 14.34
N VAL A 166 11.83 -8.80 15.09
CA VAL A 166 10.70 -9.04 16.00
C VAL A 166 9.50 -9.64 15.26
N PHE A 167 9.23 -9.17 14.04
CA PHE A 167 8.18 -9.75 13.21
C PHE A 167 8.48 -11.20 12.79
N ALA A 168 9.71 -11.51 12.36
CA ALA A 168 10.10 -12.87 11.98
C ALA A 168 9.93 -13.86 13.14
N GLU A 169 10.38 -13.49 14.35
CA GLU A 169 10.16 -14.28 15.56
C GLU A 169 8.67 -14.47 15.87
N ALA A 170 7.88 -13.41 15.74
CA ALA A 170 6.43 -13.47 15.96
C ALA A 170 5.73 -14.36 14.92
N LEU A 171 6.18 -14.34 13.66
CA LEU A 171 5.63 -15.18 12.60
C LEU A 171 5.88 -16.67 12.87
N ILE A 172 7.09 -17.03 13.33
CA ILE A 172 7.41 -18.41 13.74
C ILE A 172 6.47 -18.86 14.87
N ALA A 173 6.34 -18.05 15.92
CA ALA A 173 5.47 -18.36 17.06
C ALA A 173 4.00 -18.48 16.66
N ALA A 174 3.52 -17.56 15.81
CA ALA A 174 2.15 -17.57 15.30
C ALA A 174 1.85 -18.82 14.46
N THR A 175 2.79 -19.22 13.61
CA THR A 175 2.66 -20.39 12.74
C THR A 175 2.59 -21.67 13.55
N ALA A 176 3.41 -21.80 14.59
CA ALA A 176 3.35 -22.94 15.51
C ALA A 176 2.07 -22.98 16.35
N ALA A 177 1.52 -21.81 16.73
CA ALA A 177 0.29 -21.73 17.51
C ALA A 177 -0.99 -21.98 16.66
N ALA A 178 -0.90 -21.79 15.34
CA ALA A 178 -2.00 -21.98 14.40
C ALA A 178 -1.98 -23.34 13.67
N ALA A 179 -0.95 -24.16 13.91
CA ALA A 179 -0.78 -25.50 13.33
C ALA A 179 -1.65 -26.55 14.03
#